data_AF-A0A7Y5LRM9-F1
#
_entry.id   AF-A0A7Y5LRM9-F1
#
_cell.length_a   1.000
_cell.length_b   1.000
_cell.length_c   1.000
_cell.angle_alpha   90.00
_cell.angle_beta   90.00
_cell.angle_gamma   90.00
#
_symmetry.space_group_name_H-M   'P 1'
#
loop_
_entity.id
_entity.type
_entity.pdbx_description
1 polymer ?
#
loop_
_entity_poly.entity_id
_entity_poly.type
_entity_poly.pdbx_seq_one_letter_code
_entity_poly.pdbx_strand_id
1 'polypeptide(L)' 'MLSTIVRKNEPIEKAIRRFETEVRKARIIQTCIEKSNYVSPSERKHIAHKRKKRNTGNA' A
#
# COMPACT_ATOMS: atom_id res chain seq x y z
N MET A 1 -12.47 -5.46 -2.54
CA MET A 1 -12.94 -5.33 -1.15
C MET A 1 -12.01 -6.15 -0.27
N LEU A 2 -11.48 -5.58 0.82
CA LEU A 2 -10.52 -6.24 1.70
C LEU A 2 -11.25 -6.61 3.00
N SER A 3 -11.19 -7.88 3.39
CA SER A 3 -11.88 -8.40 4.57
C SER A 3 -10.93 -9.28 5.38
N THR A 4 -10.91 -9.09 6.70
CA THR A 4 -10.15 -9.94 7.62
C THR A 4 -11.10 -10.66 8.57
N ILE A 5 -10.93 -11.98 8.67
CA ILE A 5 -11.66 -12.79 9.65
C ILE A 5 -11.12 -12.44 11.05
N VAL A 6 -12.02 -12.03 11.94
CA VAL A 6 -11.73 -11.86 13.37
C VAL A 6 -11.74 -13.24 14.01
N ARG A 7 -10.67 -13.62 14.70
CA ARG A 7 -10.58 -14.94 15.32
C ARG A 7 -11.42 -14.97 16.61
N LYS A 8 -11.95 -16.15 16.95
CA LYS A 8 -12.71 -16.34 18.20
C LYS A 8 -11.81 -16.02 19.41
N ASN A 9 -12.34 -15.21 20.34
CA ASN A 9 -11.63 -14.74 21.55
C ASN A 9 -10.37 -13.90 21.29
N GLU A 10 -10.25 -13.28 20.13
CA GLU A 10 -9.14 -12.36 19.85
C GLU A 10 -9.45 -10.93 20.32
N PRO A 11 -8.47 -10.21 20.92
CA PRO A 11 -8.59 -8.79 21.17
C PRO A 11 -8.81 -8.01 19.87
N ILE A 12 -9.75 -7.06 19.88
CA ILE A 12 -10.14 -6.30 18.69
C ILE A 12 -8.95 -5.55 18.08
N GLU A 13 -8.02 -5.06 18.91
CA GLU A 13 -6.83 -4.34 18.49
C GLU A 13 -5.91 -5.22 17.63
N LYS A 14 -5.85 -6.52 17.93
CA LYS A 14 -5.04 -7.47 17.18
C LYS A 14 -5.64 -7.76 15.81
N ALA A 15 -6.97 -7.83 15.73
CA ALA A 15 -7.67 -7.94 14.46
C ALA A 15 -7.49 -6.67 13.59
N ILE A 16 -7.56 -5.48 14.19
CA ILE A 16 -7.30 -4.20 13.52
C ILE A 16 -5.87 -4.14 12.97
N ARG A 17 -4.86 -4.51 13.78
CA ARG A 17 -3.45 -4.53 13.32
C ARG A 17 -3.24 -5.47 12.13
N ARG A 18 -3.93 -6.61 12.10
CA ARG A 18 -3.87 -7.53 10.97
C ARG A 18 -4.54 -6.94 9.73
N PHE A 19 -5.72 -6.33 9.88
CA PHE A 19 -6.38 -5.62 8.81
C PHE A 19 -5.49 -4.50 8.23
N GLU A 20 -4.90 -3.69 9.10
CA GLU A 20 -3.98 -2.62 8.70
C GLU A 20 -2.76 -3.18 7.93
N THR A 21 -2.20 -4.30 8.39
CA THR A 21 -1.10 -4.98 7.71
C THR A 21 -1.50 -5.43 6.30
N GLU A 22 -2.67 -6.04 6.15
CA GLU A 22 -3.19 -6.46 4.85
C GLU A 22 -3.49 -5.27 3.93
N VAL A 23 -4.03 -4.17 4.46
CA VAL A 23 -4.25 -2.92 3.71
C VAL A 23 -2.94 -2.32 3.24
N ARG A 24 -1.91 -2.27 4.09
CA ARG A 24 -0.56 -1.77 3.74
C ARG A 24 0.07 -2.65 2.67
N LYS A 25 -0.03 -3.98 2.79
CA LYS A 25 0.47 -4.96 1.82
C LYS A 25 -0.21 -4.82 0.47
N ALA A 26 -1.52 -4.63 0.46
CA ALA A 26 -2.30 -4.40 -0.76
C ALA A 26 -2.05 -3.02 -1.40
N ARG A 27 -1.34 -2.11 -0.70
CA ARG A 27 -1.01 -0.75 -1.15
C ARG A 27 -2.21 0.09 -1.60
N ILE A 28 -3.42 -0.23 -1.16
CA ILE A 28 -4.67 0.40 -1.63
C ILE A 28 -4.61 1.92 -1.49
N ILE A 29 -4.28 2.41 -0.29
CA ILE A 29 -4.22 3.85 0.00
C ILE A 29 -3.23 4.54 -0.95
N GLN A 30 -2.04 3.96 -1.09
CA GLN A 30 -0.97 4.51 -1.93
C GLN A 30 -1.37 4.51 -3.41
N THR A 31 -2.05 3.47 -3.89
CA THR A 31 -2.56 3.39 -5.26
C THR A 31 -3.67 4.40 -5.52
N CYS A 32 -4.59 4.61 -4.57
CA CYS A 32 -5.63 5.62 -4.67
C CYS A 32 -5.03 7.03 -4.78
N ILE A 33 -4.02 7.35 -3.96
CA ILE A 33 -3.31 8.64 -4.02
C ILE A 33 -2.59 8.81 -5.37
N GLU A 34 -1.94 7.77 -5.87
CA GLU A 34 -1.21 7.84 -7.16
C GLU A 34 -2.12 7.98 -8.38
N LYS A 35 -3.34 7.46 -8.28
CA LYS A 35 -4.34 7.48 -9.36
C LYS A 35 -5.39 8.57 -9.19
N SER A 36 -5.29 9.40 -8.14
CA SER A 36 -6.27 10.47 -7.89
C SER A 36 -6.27 11.51 -9.00
N ASN A 37 -5.12 11.72 -9.63
CA ASN A 37 -4.94 12.63 -10.75
C ASN A 37 -4.40 11.90 -11.98
N TYR A 38 -4.72 12.41 -13.15
CA TYR A 38 -4.07 11.96 -14.38
C TYR A 38 -2.59 12.32 -14.35
N VAL A 39 -1.75 11.36 -14.76
CA VAL A 39 -0.31 11.52 -14.89
C VAL A 39 0.09 11.02 -16.27
N SER A 40 0.86 11.82 -17.00
CA SER A 40 1.33 11.48 -18.34
C SER A 40 2.18 10.19 -18.33
N PRO A 41 2.26 9.44 -19.45
CA PRO A 41 3.08 8.22 -19.51
C PRO A 41 4.55 8.46 -19.19
N SER A 42 5.11 9.59 -19.62
CA SER A 42 6.50 9.99 -19.38
C SER A 42 6.77 10.23 -17.89
N GLU A 43 5.87 10.96 -17.23
CA GLU A 43 5.96 11.23 -15.80
C GLU A 43 5.78 9.96 -14.97
N ARG A 44 4.90 9.05 -15.40
CA ARG A 44 4.74 7.72 -14.78
C ARG A 44 6.04 6.92 -14.83
N LYS A 45 6.75 6.93 -15.97
CA LYS A 45 8.08 6.30 -16.10
C LYS A 45 9.09 6.95 -15.16
N HIS A 46 9.12 8.29 -15.10
CA HIS A 46 10.02 9.02 -14.21
C HIS A 46 9.81 8.68 -12.73
N ILE A 47 8.55 8.67 -12.28
CA ILE A 47 8.17 8.30 -10.90
C ILE A 47 8.59 6.87 -10.59
N ALA A 48 8.38 5.92 -11.51
CA ALA A 48 8.79 4.53 -11.34
C ALA A 48 10.32 4.38 -11.19
N HIS A 49 11.10 5.06 -12.03
CA HIS A 49 12.57 5.09 -11.93
C HIS A 49 13.04 5.68 -10.60
N LYS A 50 12.47 6.82 -10.18
CA LYS A 50 12.81 7.48 -8.92
C LYS A 50 12.54 6.56 -7.72
N ARG A 51 11.42 5.83 -7.74
CA ARG A 51 11.08 4.83 -6.70
C ARG A 51 12.07 3.68 -6.67
N LYS A 52 12.43 3.13 -7.82
CA LYS A 52 13.42 2.04 -7.91
C LYS A 52 14.75 2.47 -7.31
N LYS A 53 15.26 3.65 -7.70
CA LYS A 53 16.51 4.23 -7.18
C LYS A 53 16.49 4.41 -5.66
N ARG A 54 15.38 4.91 -5.11
CA ARG A 54 15.22 5.09 -3.66
C ARG A 54 15.26 3.75 -2.91
N ASN A 55 14.65 2.71 -3.46
CA ASN A 55 14.60 1.40 -2.82
C ASN A 55 15.94 0.66 -2.89
N THR A 56 16.74 0.87 -3.94
CA THR A 56 18.07 0.28 -4.09
C THR A 56 19.18 1.03 -3.35
N GLY A 57 18.96 2.29 -2.96
CA GLY A 57 19.94 3.10 -2.23
C GLY A 57 19.95 2.89 -0.71
N ASN A 58 19.07 2.03 -0.18
CA ASN A 58 18.99 1.65 1.23
C ASN A 58 19.41 0.18 1.45
N ALA A 59 20.19 -0.39 0.52
CA ALA A 59 20.78 -1.72 0.62
C ALA A 59 22.28 -1.61 0.88
#